data_AF-A0A951QHA6-F1
#
_entry.id   AF-A0A951QHA6-F1
#
_cell.length_a   1.000
_cell.length_b   1.000
_cell.length_c   1.000
_cell.angle_alpha   90.00
_cell.angle_beta   90.00
_cell.angle_gamma   90.00
#
_symmetry.space_group_name_H-M   'P 1'
#
loop_
_entity.id
_entity.type
_entity.pdbx_description
1 polymer ?
#
loop_
_entity_poly.entity_id
_entity_poly.type
_entity_poly.pdbx_seq_one_letter_code
_entity_poly.pdbx_strand_id
1 'polypeptide(L)' 'MPRFLYGDRLRWISNGQATDWGIAIGRFYSFAPHCCRWAWCYLIWLDPDSPSSAWVTADTAWESDLELLETEDAL' A
#
# COMPACT_ATOMS: atom_id res chain seq x y z
N MET A 1 -16.95 1.60 -1.66
CA MET A 1 -16.08 2.80 -1.60
C MET A 1 -14.68 2.34 -1.26
N PRO A 2 -13.62 3.03 -1.71
CA PRO A 2 -12.23 2.68 -1.38
C PRO A 2 -12.00 2.83 0.13
N ARG A 3 -11.27 1.88 0.72
CA ARG A 3 -10.93 1.84 2.15
C ARG A 3 -9.89 2.89 2.53
N PHE A 4 -8.93 3.13 1.65
CA PHE A 4 -7.81 4.05 1.90
C PHE A 4 -7.95 5.32 1.05
N LEU A 5 -7.44 6.42 1.59
CA LEU A 5 -7.47 7.75 1.01
C LEU A 5 -6.08 8.17 0.52
N TYR A 6 -6.06 9.24 -0.27
CA TYR A 6 -4.82 9.88 -0.66
C TYR A 6 -4.12 10.45 0.59
N GLY A 7 -2.82 10.19 0.71
CA GLY A 7 -2.04 10.60 1.88
C GLY A 7 -1.98 9.57 3.01
N ASP A 8 -2.81 8.51 2.97
CA ASP A 8 -2.71 7.44 3.95
C ASP A 8 -1.36 6.74 3.85
N ARG A 9 -0.74 6.49 5.00
CA ARG A 9 0.45 5.64 5.09
C ARG A 9 0.00 4.18 5.10
N LEU A 10 0.44 3.42 4.12
CA LEU A 10 0.06 2.03 3.93
C LEU A 10 1.30 1.16 3.95
N ARG A 11 1.14 -0.07 4.42
CA ARG A 11 2.12 -1.13 4.28
C ARG A 11 1.48 -2.38 3.74
N TRP A 12 2.28 -3.25 3.14
CA TRP A 12 1.81 -4.56 2.71
C TRP A 12 1.57 -5.41 3.95
N ILE A 13 0.44 -6.13 3.97
CA ILE A 13 0.10 -7.05 5.05
C ILE A 13 1.22 -8.08 5.15
N SER A 14 1.78 -8.19 6.35
CA SER A 14 2.81 -9.17 6.64
C SER A 14 2.35 -10.07 7.77
N ASN A 15 2.67 -11.36 7.67
CA ASN A 15 2.47 -12.31 8.77
C ASN A 15 3.58 -12.13 9.83
N GLY A 16 3.83 -10.90 10.29
CA GLY A 16 4.86 -10.54 11.26
C GLY A 16 6.27 -10.33 10.69
N GLN A 17 6.39 -9.95 9.42
CA GLN A 17 7.67 -9.62 8.77
C GLN A 17 7.73 -8.13 8.39
N ALA A 18 8.93 -7.56 8.26
CA ALA A 18 9.04 -6.24 7.67
C ALA A 18 8.66 -6.32 6.18
N THR A 19 7.76 -5.44 5.73
CA THR A 19 7.31 -5.30 4.34
C THR A 19 7.56 -3.88 3.88
N ASP A 20 7.35 -3.60 2.58
CA ASP A 20 7.37 -2.23 2.09
C ASP A 20 6.23 -1.40 2.66
N TRP A 21 6.50 -0.10 2.79
CA TRP A 21 5.52 0.90 3.20
C TRP A 21 5.71 2.20 2.43
N GLY A 22 4.68 3.02 2.43
CA GLY A 22 4.69 4.29 1.73
C GLY A 22 3.37 5.04 1.85
N ILE A 23 3.21 6.05 1.01
CA ILE A 23 2.03 6.92 0.99
C ILE A 23 1.18 6.61 -0.23
N ALA A 24 -0.13 6.47 -0.05
CA ALA A 24 -1.06 6.36 -1.16
C ALA A 24 -1.13 7.69 -1.95
N ILE A 25 -0.58 7.70 -3.17
CA ILE A 25 -0.57 8.86 -4.07
C ILE A 25 -1.55 8.73 -5.24
N GLY A 26 -2.16 7.55 -5.41
CA GLY A 26 -3.05 7.23 -6.51
C GLY A 26 -3.95 6.05 -6.17
N ARG A 27 -5.13 5.99 -6.80
CA ARG A 27 -5.95 4.77 -6.82
C ARG A 27 -6.77 4.68 -8.09
N PHE A 28 -7.03 3.45 -8.52
CA PHE A 28 -7.88 3.14 -9.65
C PHE A 28 -8.66 1.85 -9.40
N TYR A 29 -9.81 1.71 -10.05
CA TYR A 29 -10.62 0.49 -9.98
C TYR A 29 -10.29 -0.39 -11.18
N SER A 30 -9.83 -1.62 -10.93
CA SER A 30 -9.39 -2.55 -11.98
C SER A 30 -9.81 -3.98 -11.69
N PHE A 31 -9.80 -4.82 -12.73
CA PHE A 31 -10.08 -6.24 -12.58
C PHE A 31 -8.86 -6.93 -11.97
N ALA A 32 -9.02 -7.49 -10.78
CA ALA A 32 -8.01 -8.23 -10.04
C ALA A 32 -8.04 -9.71 -10.46
N PRO A 33 -7.09 -10.18 -11.30
CA PRO A 33 -7.17 -11.53 -11.88
C PRO A 33 -7.04 -12.62 -10.83
N HIS A 34 -6.25 -12.38 -9.78
CA HIS A 34 -6.00 -13.32 -8.69
C HIS A 34 -7.24 -13.64 -7.85
N CYS A 35 -8.29 -12.80 -7.93
CA CYS A 35 -9.55 -12.98 -7.20
C CYS A 35 -10.78 -13.00 -8.12
N CYS A 36 -10.59 -12.98 -9.45
CA CYS A 36 -11.64 -12.92 -10.46
C CYS A 36 -12.73 -11.87 -10.18
N ARG A 37 -12.35 -10.70 -9.65
CA ARG A 37 -13.29 -9.64 -9.25
C ARG A 37 -12.70 -8.26 -9.50
N TRP A 38 -13.56 -7.26 -9.59
CA TRP A 38 -13.12 -5.87 -9.63
C TRP A 38 -12.78 -5.37 -8.21
N ALA A 39 -11.63 -4.72 -8.07
CA ALA A 39 -11.12 -4.25 -6.78
C ALA A 39 -10.36 -2.92 -6.93
N TRP A 40 -10.21 -2.22 -5.81
CA TRP A 40 -9.34 -1.03 -5.75
C TRP A 40 -7.87 -1.46 -5.76
N CYS A 41 -7.09 -0.78 -6.58
CA CYS A 41 -5.64 -0.86 -6.60
C CYS A 41 -5.07 0.54 -6.31
N TYR A 42 -4.02 0.59 -5.52
CA TYR A 42 -3.40 1.82 -5.05
C TYR A 42 -2.01 1.95 -5.64
N LEU A 43 -1.65 3.17 -6.03
CA LEU A 43 -0.27 3.55 -6.34
C LEU A 43 0.33 4.14 -5.07
N ILE A 44 1.39 3.52 -4.58
CA ILE A 44 2.03 3.84 -3.31
C ILE A 44 3.41 4.39 -3.61
N TRP A 45 3.69 5.60 -3.13
CA TRP A 45 5.03 6.16 -3.12
C TRP A 45 5.77 5.59 -1.91
N LEU A 46 6.78 4.75 -2.17
CA LEU A 46 7.54 4.09 -1.13
C LEU A 46 8.38 5.09 -0.33
N ASP A 47 8.46 4.82 0.97
CA ASP A 47 9.35 5.55 1.86
C ASP A 47 10.83 5.24 1.50
N PRO A 48 11.75 6.21 1.57
CA PRO A 48 13.17 5.98 1.29
C PRO A 48 13.83 4.92 2.19
N ASP A 49 13.26 4.60 3.34
CA ASP A 49 13.75 3.56 4.24
C ASP A 49 13.04 2.21 4.02
N SER A 50 12.09 2.12 3.08
CA SER A 50 11.42 0.85 2.75
C SER A 50 12.40 -0.13 2.10
N PRO A 51 12.26 -1.45 2.33
CA PRO A 51 13.16 -2.46 1.77
C PRO A 51 13.41 -2.34 0.26
N SER A 52 12.37 -2.09 -0.54
CA SER A 52 12.45 -2.04 -2.00
C SER A 52 12.80 -0.66 -2.57
N SER A 53 12.86 0.38 -1.73
CA SER A 53 13.11 1.78 -2.13
C SER A 53 14.46 1.96 -2.86
N ALA A 54 15.43 1.07 -2.61
CA ALA A 54 16.71 1.04 -3.29
C ALA A 54 16.61 0.78 -4.81
N TRP A 55 15.50 0.19 -5.28
CA TRP A 55 15.30 -0.15 -6.69
C TRP A 55 14.07 0.51 -7.31
N VAL A 56 13.05 0.84 -6.53
CA VAL A 56 11.79 1.39 -7.03
C VAL A 56 11.24 2.48 -6.12
N THR A 57 10.77 3.58 -6.70
CA THR A 57 10.21 4.70 -5.93
C THR A 57 8.73 4.53 -5.65
N ALA A 58 7.97 3.89 -6.54
CA ALA A 58 6.55 3.67 -6.34
C ALA A 58 6.13 2.30 -6.84
N ASP A 59 5.21 1.66 -6.11
CA ASP A 59 4.66 0.36 -6.46
C ASP A 59 3.13 0.36 -6.39
N THR A 60 2.51 -0.66 -6.96
CA THR A 60 1.05 -0.85 -6.95
C THR A 60 0.66 -2.06 -6.13
N ALA A 61 -0.41 -1.93 -5.34
CA ALA A 61 -0.97 -3.05 -4.60
C ALA A 61 -2.50 -3.00 -4.51
N TRP A 62 -3.09 -4.18 -4.40
CA TRP A 62 -4.54 -4.33 -4.22
C TRP A 62 -4.93 -3.95 -2.81
N GLU A 63 -6.15 -3.41 -2.64
CA GLU A 63 -6.69 -3.02 -1.33
C GLU A 63 -6.67 -4.14 -0.29
N SER A 64 -6.75 -5.40 -0.74
CA SER A 64 -6.72 -6.58 0.13
C SER A 64 -5.34 -6.88 0.70
N ASP A 65 -4.28 -6.36 0.08
CA ASP A 65 -2.90 -6.69 0.41
C ASP A 65 -2.28 -5.60 1.28
N LEU A 66 -3.06 -4.58 1.65
CA LEU A 66 -2.62 -3.38 2.33
C LEU A 66 -3.34 -3.20 3.67
N GLU A 67 -2.62 -2.59 4.60
CA GLU A 67 -3.14 -2.11 5.87
C GLU A 67 -2.57 -0.73 6.20
N LEU A 68 -3.29 0.02 7.06
CA LEU A 68 -2.78 1.30 7.55
C LEU A 68 -1.53 1.07 8.38
N LEU A 69 -0.49 1.82 8.07
CA LEU A 69 0.68 1.91 8.93
C LEU A 69 0.31 2.82 10.09
N GLU A 70 0.00 2.23 11.25
CA GLU A 70 -0.21 2.98 12.48
C GLU A 70 1.03 3.85 12.71
N THR A 71 0.81 5.16 12.72
CA THR A 71 1.84 6.06 13.21
C THR A 71 1.76 5.90 14.72
N GLU A 72 2.79 5.34 15.35
CA GLU A 72 2.95 5.51 16.79
C GLU A 72 3.01 7.02 17.02
N ASP A 73 1.89 7.59 17.45
CA ASP A 73 1.86 8.95 17.98
C ASP A 73 2.84 8.93 19.15
N ALA A 74 3.98 9.60 18.96
CA ALA A 74 5.01 9.77 19.97
C ALA A 74 4.34 10.29 21.26
N LEU A 75 4.21 9.40 22.24
CA LEU A 75 3.86 9.71 23.63
C LEU A 75 5.13 9.97 24.44
#